data_AF-A0A0E3SRZ5-F1
#
_entry.id   AF-A0A0E3SRZ5-F1
#
_cell.length_a   1.000
_cell.length_b   1.000
_cell.length_c   1.000
_cell.angle_alpha   90.00
_cell.angle_beta   90.00
_cell.angle_gamma   90.00
#
_symmetry.space_group_name_H-M   'P 1'
#
loop_
_entity.id
_entity.type
_entity.pdbx_description
1 polymer ?
#
loop_
_entity_poly.entity_id
_entity_poly.type
_entity_poly.pdbx_seq_one_letter_code
_entity_poly.pdbx_strand_id
1 'polypeptide(L)'
;MSVKKLALGMILFILFFSCSATASWNSDIYITSFPHSDNTTSPPPPPAIYVCTFGVSENATEGFDKDIDVTAPPVPQVDALESYFPCDHEVVTRLATDIKGENADSWTLMLNVPADSNVSIQWDIYNIPSDKNVKMNTGSETIDMRGESTTSFETGFYELMISLSESRSESTKPSSPNNGGGGGGGGGATGEAFENILVKDAAASNVVAGVLSRYDFSEEKCHIVYIQFKGVSNAGQISTLIEILKDTSTLVDSPAPGIVYQNMNIWVGNAAFGDDKIEDAVIGFRVSKEWLSENGIGTSSIALYRYSDGKWNQLSTINIDEDSEYVYFEAGTPGFSPFVISAVVEEGNVMDSTLPSEEVSKEYVENEDVEDDSGTESNTIPGFSVFLTGVVLVTIISFLKGRE
;
A
#
# COMPACT_ATOMS: atom_id res chain seq x y z
N MET A 1 49.90 37.41 -57.78
CA MET A 1 50.32 37.24 -56.37
C MET A 1 49.28 37.94 -55.49
N SER A 2 48.15 37.29 -55.24
CA SER A 2 47.85 36.42 -54.08
C SER A 2 47.69 37.20 -52.77
N VAL A 3 46.45 37.60 -52.53
CA VAL A 3 45.91 38.16 -51.29
C VAL A 3 45.74 37.00 -50.30
N LYS A 4 46.51 36.99 -49.20
CA LYS A 4 46.29 36.03 -48.10
C LYS A 4 45.39 36.68 -47.04
N LYS A 5 44.17 36.15 -46.93
CA LYS A 5 43.25 36.36 -45.80
C LYS A 5 43.85 35.72 -44.55
N LEU A 6 43.94 36.47 -43.46
CA LEU A 6 44.21 35.93 -42.13
C LEU A 6 42.85 35.80 -41.42
N ALA A 7 42.40 34.57 -41.18
CA ALA A 7 41.26 34.28 -40.33
C ALA A 7 41.77 34.21 -38.89
N LEU A 8 41.32 35.14 -38.03
CA LEU A 8 41.59 35.11 -36.60
C LEU A 8 40.42 34.38 -35.93
N GLY A 9 40.67 33.14 -35.49
CA GLY A 9 39.70 32.33 -34.76
C GLY A 9 39.47 32.90 -33.36
N MET A 10 38.21 33.22 -33.06
CA MET A 10 37.74 33.61 -31.73
C MET A 10 37.60 32.34 -30.88
N ILE A 11 38.53 32.14 -29.94
CA ILE A 11 38.43 31.07 -28.93
C ILE A 11 37.44 31.54 -27.87
N LEU A 12 36.26 30.95 -27.87
CA LEU A 12 35.23 31.12 -26.85
C LEU A 12 35.66 30.31 -25.61
N PHE A 13 36.15 30.98 -24.58
CA PHE A 13 36.32 30.39 -23.25
C PHE A 13 34.93 30.24 -22.62
N ILE A 14 34.34 29.05 -22.71
CA ILE A 14 33.19 28.68 -21.91
C ILE A 14 33.71 28.39 -20.50
N LEU A 15 33.58 29.37 -19.60
CA LEU A 15 33.64 29.12 -18.16
C LEU A 15 32.46 28.23 -17.80
N PHE A 16 32.73 26.95 -17.55
CA PHE A 16 31.82 26.11 -16.79
C PHE A 16 31.82 26.63 -15.35
N PHE A 17 30.83 27.42 -14.99
CA PHE A 17 30.39 27.48 -13.60
C PHE A 17 29.72 26.14 -13.31
N SER A 18 30.44 25.22 -12.70
CA SER A 18 29.82 24.14 -11.94
C SER A 18 29.18 24.79 -10.70
N CYS A 19 27.96 25.32 -10.88
CA CYS A 19 27.05 25.55 -9.78
C CYS A 19 26.62 24.17 -9.29
N SER A 20 27.38 23.61 -8.35
CA SER A 20 26.96 22.44 -7.59
C SER A 20 25.97 22.92 -6.54
N ALA A 21 24.75 23.25 -6.96
CA ALA A 21 23.64 23.35 -6.01
C ALA A 21 23.33 21.91 -5.60
N THR A 22 23.69 21.52 -4.38
CA THR A 22 23.17 20.27 -3.82
C THR A 22 21.69 20.50 -3.55
N ALA A 23 20.82 19.72 -4.20
CA ALA A 23 19.39 19.84 -3.96
C ALA A 23 19.09 19.57 -2.48
N SER A 24 18.33 20.46 -1.83
CA SER A 24 17.82 20.23 -0.47
C SER A 24 17.09 18.88 -0.41
N TRP A 25 17.31 18.12 0.64
CA TRP A 25 16.72 16.80 0.85
C TRP A 25 16.57 16.52 2.34
N ASN A 26 15.63 15.65 2.70
CA ASN A 26 15.48 15.16 4.06
C ASN A 26 14.99 13.72 4.03
N SER A 27 15.14 13.01 5.14
CA SER A 27 14.69 11.63 5.31
C SER A 27 14.13 11.45 6.72
N ASP A 28 12.94 10.86 6.77
CA ASP A 28 12.27 10.49 8.01
C ASP A 28 12.73 9.11 8.49
N ILE A 29 12.93 9.02 9.79
CA ILE A 29 13.26 7.82 10.55
C ILE A 29 12.08 7.53 11.48
N TYR A 30 11.35 6.46 11.18
CA TYR A 30 10.22 5.95 11.94
C TYR A 30 10.71 4.94 12.98
N ILE A 31 10.44 5.20 14.24
CA ILE A 31 10.95 4.44 15.38
C ILE A 31 9.73 3.89 16.12
N THR A 32 9.54 2.57 16.03
CA THR A 32 8.38 1.89 16.60
C THR A 32 8.82 0.97 17.72
N SER A 33 8.36 1.21 18.95
CA SER A 33 8.58 0.28 20.07
C SER A 33 7.49 -0.77 20.15
N PHE A 34 7.86 -2.03 20.34
CA PHE A 34 6.94 -3.12 20.69
C PHE A 34 7.23 -3.60 22.12
N PRO A 35 6.21 -3.66 23.00
CA PRO A 35 6.38 -4.18 24.34
C PRO A 35 6.71 -5.67 24.33
N HIS A 36 7.56 -6.12 25.24
CA HIS A 36 7.89 -7.52 25.45
C HIS A 36 6.70 -8.21 26.13
N SER A 37 6.13 -9.23 25.48
CA SER A 37 4.94 -9.92 25.97
C SER A 37 5.31 -11.06 26.93
N ASP A 38 5.42 -10.76 28.23
CA ASP A 38 5.79 -11.80 29.22
C ASP A 38 4.61 -12.42 30.00
N ASN A 39 3.35 -12.00 29.80
CA ASN A 39 2.23 -12.67 30.49
C ASN A 39 0.87 -12.56 29.78
N THR A 40 0.17 -13.69 29.72
CA THR A 40 -1.06 -14.01 28.97
C THR A 40 -2.35 -13.40 29.55
N THR A 41 -2.37 -12.15 30.04
CA THR A 41 -3.62 -11.60 30.64
C THR A 41 -3.95 -10.13 30.34
N SER A 42 -3.21 -9.43 29.48
CA SER A 42 -3.63 -8.11 29.00
C SER A 42 -3.11 -7.86 27.57
N PRO A 43 -3.89 -7.22 26.68
CA PRO A 43 -3.37 -6.82 25.37
C PRO A 43 -2.18 -5.87 25.55
N PRO A 44 -1.09 -6.04 24.79
CA PRO A 44 0.06 -5.14 24.88
C PRO A 44 -0.36 -3.70 24.58
N PRO A 45 0.22 -2.68 25.26
CA PRO A 45 -0.03 -1.29 24.92
C PRO A 45 0.30 -1.04 23.43
N PRO A 46 -0.45 -0.14 22.75
CA PRO A 46 -0.20 0.16 21.35
C PRO A 46 1.25 0.63 21.14
N PRO A 47 1.91 0.25 20.03
CA PRO A 47 3.27 0.66 19.75
C PRO A 47 3.39 2.18 19.75
N ALA A 48 4.36 2.73 20.48
CA ALA A 48 4.70 4.14 20.34
C ALA A 48 5.50 4.30 19.04
N ILE A 49 5.04 5.20 18.17
CA ILE A 49 5.74 5.58 16.93
C ILE A 49 6.29 6.98 17.12
N TYR A 50 7.61 7.11 17.00
CA TYR A 50 8.31 8.39 16.95
C TYR A 50 8.86 8.61 15.55
N VAL A 51 8.83 9.86 15.09
CA VAL A 51 9.41 10.24 13.80
C VAL A 51 10.51 11.24 14.05
N CYS A 52 11.70 10.94 13.54
CA CYS A 52 12.83 11.85 13.52
C CYS A 52 13.24 12.13 12.08
N THR A 53 13.42 13.39 11.71
CA THR A 53 13.79 13.78 10.34
C THR A 53 15.19 14.37 10.33
N PHE A 54 16.05 13.93 9.42
CA PHE A 54 17.35 14.55 9.18
C PHE A 54 17.49 14.96 7.71
N GLY A 55 18.34 15.92 7.41
CA GLY A 55 18.49 16.35 6.03
C GLY A 55 19.39 17.56 5.84
N VAL A 56 19.49 17.98 4.59
CA VAL A 56 20.28 19.12 4.16
C VAL A 56 19.37 20.14 3.47
N SER A 57 19.57 21.42 3.78
CA SER A 57 18.91 22.52 3.08
C SER A 57 19.87 23.69 2.86
N GLU A 58 19.78 24.34 1.70
CA GLU A 58 20.53 25.57 1.43
C GLU A 58 20.16 26.72 2.39
N ASN A 59 18.97 26.64 2.99
CA ASN A 59 18.46 27.66 3.92
C ASN A 59 18.77 27.35 5.39
N ALA A 60 19.34 26.17 5.68
CA ALA A 60 19.66 25.74 7.03
C ALA A 60 21.06 26.19 7.46
N THR A 61 21.23 26.39 8.75
CA THR A 61 22.49 26.72 9.41
C THR A 61 22.97 25.56 10.27
N GLU A 62 24.11 25.73 10.95
CA GLU A 62 24.50 24.78 11.99
C GLU A 62 23.79 25.13 13.30
N GLY A 63 23.10 24.17 13.89
CA GLY A 63 22.34 24.34 15.13
C GLY A 63 20.85 24.53 14.86
N PHE A 64 20.12 25.12 15.82
CA PHE A 64 18.66 25.23 15.76
C PHE A 64 18.18 26.36 14.83
N ASP A 65 17.41 25.98 13.81
CA ASP A 65 16.73 26.87 12.89
C ASP A 65 15.21 26.89 13.15
N LYS A 66 14.70 28.00 13.71
CA LYS A 66 13.29 28.10 14.17
C LYS A 66 12.21 27.83 13.12
N ASP A 67 12.51 28.05 11.83
CA ASP A 67 11.55 27.92 10.72
C ASP A 67 11.77 26.63 9.91
N ILE A 68 12.75 25.80 10.31
CA ILE A 68 13.18 24.59 9.59
C ILE A 68 13.15 23.38 10.52
N ASP A 69 13.73 23.50 11.71
CA ASP A 69 13.78 22.43 12.69
C ASP A 69 12.50 22.34 13.52
N VAL A 70 12.23 21.12 13.97
CA VAL A 70 11.13 20.83 14.88
C VAL A 70 11.73 20.42 16.21
N THR A 71 11.36 21.10 17.29
CA THR A 71 11.81 20.73 18.63
C THR A 71 11.25 19.38 19.04
N ALA A 72 12.07 18.51 19.63
CA ALA A 72 11.57 17.28 20.21
C ALA A 72 10.68 17.58 21.45
N PRO A 73 9.75 16.68 21.80
CA PRO A 73 9.06 16.76 23.08
C PRO A 73 10.04 16.85 24.26
N PRO A 74 9.62 17.43 25.40
CA PRO A 74 10.43 17.44 26.61
C PRO A 74 10.75 16.00 27.05
N VAL A 75 11.86 15.86 27.80
CA VAL A 75 12.30 14.57 28.35
C VAL A 75 11.12 13.86 29.05
N PRO A 76 10.77 12.63 28.65
CA PRO A 76 9.75 11.84 29.33
C PRO A 76 10.08 11.70 30.83
N GLN A 77 9.05 11.76 31.68
CA GLN A 77 9.22 11.65 33.14
C GLN A 77 9.26 10.20 33.64
N VAL A 78 9.03 9.24 32.74
CA VAL A 78 8.98 7.79 33.00
C VAL A 78 9.83 7.08 31.96
N ASP A 79 10.16 5.81 32.21
CA ASP A 79 10.83 4.98 31.21
C ASP A 79 9.91 4.80 29.99
N ALA A 80 10.31 5.37 28.87
CA ALA A 80 9.54 5.44 27.65
C ALA A 80 10.48 5.46 26.44
N LEU A 81 9.95 5.05 25.29
CA LEU A 81 10.63 5.25 24.03
C LEU A 81 10.92 6.75 23.86
N GLU A 82 12.18 7.06 23.59
CA GLU A 82 12.65 8.42 23.36
C GLU A 82 13.62 8.42 22.20
N SER A 83 13.44 9.37 21.27
CA SER A 83 14.37 9.61 20.17
C SER A 83 14.48 11.10 19.88
N TYR A 84 15.70 11.61 19.67
CA TYR A 84 15.95 13.01 19.31
C TYR A 84 17.36 13.22 18.77
N PHE A 85 17.55 14.29 18.00
CA PHE A 85 18.86 14.84 17.66
C PHE A 85 19.27 15.86 18.74
N PRO A 86 20.48 15.75 19.33
CA PRO A 86 20.98 16.75 20.27
C PRO A 86 21.36 18.03 19.52
N CYS A 87 21.05 19.18 20.10
CA CYS A 87 21.37 20.49 19.55
C CYS A 87 22.09 21.35 20.59
N ASP A 88 23.18 22.02 20.19
CA ASP A 88 23.89 22.97 21.04
C ASP A 88 23.27 24.37 20.89
N HIS A 89 22.25 24.64 21.70
CA HIS A 89 21.59 25.94 21.74
C HIS A 89 21.04 26.22 23.15
N GLU A 90 21.01 27.49 23.57
CA GLU A 90 20.78 27.89 24.97
C GLU A 90 19.42 27.44 25.54
N VAL A 91 18.40 27.32 24.69
CA VAL A 91 17.02 26.96 25.08
C VAL A 91 16.55 25.64 24.46
N VAL A 92 16.66 25.49 23.13
CA VAL A 92 16.33 24.26 22.41
C VAL A 92 17.55 23.33 22.35
N THR A 93 17.52 22.25 23.12
CA THR A 93 18.64 21.29 23.15
C THR A 93 18.34 19.96 22.47
N ARG A 94 17.12 19.78 21.95
CA ARG A 94 16.61 18.52 21.39
C ARG A 94 15.70 18.77 20.22
N LEU A 95 15.95 18.09 19.11
CA LEU A 95 15.21 18.22 17.87
C LEU A 95 14.59 16.89 17.45
N ALA A 96 13.34 16.95 16.97
CA ALA A 96 12.71 15.87 16.21
C ALA A 96 13.09 15.98 14.72
N THR A 97 13.33 17.19 14.23
CA THR A 97 13.82 17.43 12.87
C THR A 97 15.11 18.25 12.95
N ASP A 98 16.21 17.72 12.42
CA ASP A 98 17.54 18.36 12.37
C ASP A 98 17.98 18.49 10.90
N ILE A 99 17.66 19.63 10.28
CA ILE A 99 18.08 19.95 8.92
C ILE A 99 19.31 20.85 8.99
N LYS A 100 20.41 20.43 8.38
CA LYS A 100 21.67 21.16 8.40
C LYS A 100 21.99 21.81 7.07
N GLY A 101 22.94 22.74 7.07
CA GLY A 101 23.45 23.36 5.84
C GLY A 101 24.17 22.37 4.90
N GLU A 102 24.48 22.83 3.68
CA GLU A 102 25.05 22.00 2.60
C GLU A 102 26.36 21.26 2.94
N ASN A 103 27.11 21.75 3.92
CA ASN A 103 28.38 21.18 4.35
C ASN A 103 28.22 20.14 5.46
N ALA A 104 26.99 19.77 5.83
CA ALA A 104 26.74 18.75 6.83
C ALA A 104 27.42 17.44 6.45
N ASP A 105 28.12 16.84 7.42
CA ASP A 105 28.80 15.57 7.27
C ASP A 105 28.13 14.46 8.10
N SER A 106 27.36 14.82 9.14
CA SER A 106 26.79 13.85 10.07
C SER A 106 25.65 14.38 10.95
N TRP A 107 24.88 13.44 11.47
CA TRP A 107 23.85 13.61 12.51
C TRP A 107 24.03 12.53 13.58
N THR A 108 23.72 12.89 14.83
CA THR A 108 23.71 11.96 15.95
C THR A 108 22.28 11.79 16.41
N LEU A 109 21.70 10.60 16.26
CA LEU A 109 20.38 10.27 16.76
C LEU A 109 20.53 9.55 18.10
N MET A 110 20.00 10.14 19.17
CA MET A 110 19.89 9.50 20.47
C MET A 110 18.64 8.64 20.50
N LEU A 111 18.75 7.38 20.95
CA LEU A 111 17.64 6.45 21.11
C LEU A 111 17.66 5.81 22.50
N ASN A 112 16.56 5.94 23.24
CA ASN A 112 16.29 5.12 24.41
C ASN A 112 15.19 4.11 24.08
N VAL A 113 15.55 2.83 24.09
CA VAL A 113 14.60 1.72 24.02
C VAL A 113 14.20 1.36 25.44
N PRO A 114 12.90 1.48 25.80
CA PRO A 114 12.45 1.29 27.17
C PRO A 114 12.66 -0.15 27.64
N ALA A 115 12.58 -0.36 28.95
CA ALA A 115 12.65 -1.70 29.53
C ALA A 115 11.61 -2.63 28.92
N ASP A 116 11.99 -3.91 28.80
CA ASP A 116 11.14 -4.97 28.30
C ASP A 116 10.47 -4.56 26.97
N SER A 117 11.25 -4.05 26.02
CA SER A 117 10.78 -3.65 24.70
C SER A 117 11.85 -3.89 23.65
N ASN A 118 11.41 -4.14 22.42
CA ASN A 118 12.25 -4.00 21.25
C ASN A 118 11.76 -2.83 20.40
N VAL A 119 12.64 -2.27 19.58
CA VAL A 119 12.34 -1.16 18.69
C VAL A 119 12.75 -1.53 17.28
N SER A 120 11.87 -1.28 16.31
CA SER A 120 12.23 -1.26 14.89
C SER A 120 12.38 0.19 14.44
N ILE A 121 13.53 0.50 13.85
CA ILE A 121 13.80 1.76 13.17
C ILE A 121 13.65 1.52 11.68
N GLN A 122 12.92 2.38 10.98
CA GLN A 122 12.67 2.30 9.54
C GLN A 122 12.88 3.67 8.90
N TRP A 123 13.38 3.72 7.68
CA TRP A 123 13.51 4.96 6.92
C TRP A 123 13.25 4.68 5.44
N ASP A 124 12.93 5.73 4.69
CA ASP A 124 12.77 5.63 3.24
C ASP A 124 14.11 5.88 2.53
N ILE A 125 14.62 4.85 1.84
CA ILE A 125 15.86 4.90 1.05
C ILE A 125 15.80 5.91 -0.11
N TYR A 126 14.60 6.24 -0.60
CA TYR A 126 14.39 7.17 -1.71
C TYR A 126 14.41 8.64 -1.28
N ASN A 127 14.18 8.90 0.01
CA ASN A 127 14.30 10.24 0.59
C ASN A 127 15.76 10.69 0.73
N ILE A 128 16.69 9.73 0.72
CA ILE A 128 18.11 10.02 0.57
C ILE A 128 18.42 10.23 -0.92
N PRO A 129 19.17 11.26 -1.33
CA PRO A 129 19.55 11.46 -2.74
C PRO A 129 20.49 10.38 -3.25
N SER A 130 20.37 10.04 -4.53
CA SER A 130 21.09 8.92 -5.17
C SER A 130 22.60 9.12 -5.30
N ASP A 131 23.05 10.37 -5.27
CA ASP A 131 24.46 10.77 -5.30
C ASP A 131 25.12 10.82 -3.91
N LYS A 132 24.33 10.69 -2.83
CA LYS A 132 24.80 10.71 -1.44
C LYS A 132 24.99 9.30 -0.92
N ASN A 133 26.10 9.06 -0.23
CA ASN A 133 26.35 7.81 0.48
C ASN A 133 26.14 8.04 1.97
N VAL A 134 24.91 7.79 2.43
CA VAL A 134 24.50 7.97 3.83
C VAL A 134 24.62 6.63 4.55
N LYS A 135 25.36 6.62 5.66
CA LYS A 135 25.56 5.43 6.49
C LYS A 135 25.16 5.68 7.93
N MET A 136 24.45 4.74 8.53
CA MET A 136 24.14 4.74 9.96
C MET A 136 25.09 3.77 10.68
N ASN A 137 25.88 4.28 11.62
CA ASN A 137 26.64 3.46 12.54
C ASN A 137 25.83 3.27 13.83
N THR A 138 25.53 2.02 14.15
CA THR A 138 24.73 1.63 15.33
C THR A 138 25.58 1.33 16.56
N GLY A 139 26.90 1.46 16.44
CA GLY A 139 27.89 1.03 17.43
C GLY A 139 28.36 -0.43 17.23
N SER A 140 27.49 -1.31 16.72
CA SER A 140 27.81 -2.70 16.41
C SER A 140 28.08 -2.94 14.92
N GLU A 141 27.40 -2.20 14.05
CA GLU A 141 27.51 -2.32 12.60
C GLU A 141 27.36 -0.96 11.91
N THR A 142 27.63 -0.96 10.61
CA THR A 142 27.44 0.21 9.76
C THR A 142 26.50 -0.18 8.63
N ILE A 143 25.32 0.44 8.65
CA ILE A 143 24.22 0.22 7.72
C ILE A 143 24.34 1.25 6.60
N ASP A 144 24.33 0.81 5.36
CA ASP A 144 24.10 1.70 4.21
C ASP A 144 22.62 2.06 4.20
N MET A 145 22.27 3.31 4.54
CA MET A 145 20.88 3.75 4.64
C MET A 145 20.19 3.83 3.27
N ARG A 146 20.90 3.63 2.17
CA ARG A 146 20.30 3.40 0.85
C ARG A 146 20.18 1.92 0.49
N GLY A 147 20.97 1.07 1.12
CA GLY A 147 21.00 -0.37 0.90
C GLY A 147 20.00 -1.13 1.78
N GLU A 148 19.74 -0.60 2.97
CA GLU A 148 18.79 -1.12 3.94
C GLU A 148 17.83 0.01 4.35
N SER A 149 16.62 -0.37 4.79
CA SER A 149 15.55 0.56 5.17
C SER A 149 15.03 0.31 6.58
N THR A 150 15.67 -0.60 7.32
CA THR A 150 15.24 -0.98 8.65
C THR A 150 16.38 -1.56 9.47
N THR A 151 16.31 -1.39 10.79
CA THR A 151 17.12 -2.12 11.77
C THR A 151 16.34 -2.25 13.08
N SER A 152 16.80 -3.10 13.99
CA SER A 152 16.12 -3.34 15.26
C SER A 152 17.08 -3.28 16.44
N PHE A 153 16.55 -2.80 17.57
CA PHE A 153 17.27 -2.66 18.82
C PHE A 153 16.48 -3.30 19.95
N GLU A 154 17.20 -3.93 20.87
CA GLU A 154 16.65 -4.38 22.14
C GLU A 154 16.68 -3.23 23.16
N THR A 155 16.15 -3.46 24.37
CA THR A 155 16.25 -2.49 25.48
C THR A 155 17.67 -1.95 25.66
N GLY A 156 17.80 -0.63 25.73
CA GLY A 156 19.09 0.03 25.91
C GLY A 156 19.11 1.48 25.44
N PHE A 157 20.25 2.12 25.70
CA PHE A 157 20.56 3.48 25.23
C PHE A 157 21.57 3.39 24.08
N TYR A 158 21.24 4.02 22.96
CA TYR A 158 22.04 3.99 21.74
C TYR A 158 22.34 5.40 21.24
N GLU A 159 23.54 5.58 20.74
CA GLU A 159 23.99 6.76 20.01
C GLU A 159 24.24 6.33 18.57
N LEU A 160 23.32 6.68 17.66
CA LEU A 160 23.37 6.29 16.26
C LEU A 160 23.96 7.43 15.44
N MET A 161 25.07 7.16 14.76
CA MET A 161 25.78 8.16 13.96
C MET A 161 25.43 8.00 12.49
N ILE A 162 24.67 8.95 11.93
CA ILE A 162 24.34 9.01 10.51
C ILE A 162 25.39 9.90 9.84
N SER A 163 26.08 9.41 8.82
CA SER A 163 27.19 10.13 8.17
C SER A 163 27.08 10.14 6.66
N LEU A 164 27.45 11.26 6.05
CA LEU A 164 27.63 11.43 4.62
C LEU A 164 29.08 11.09 4.27
N SER A 165 29.27 10.06 3.45
CA SER A 165 30.57 9.76 2.84
C SER A 165 30.59 10.23 1.38
N GLU A 166 31.69 10.85 0.95
CA GLU A 166 31.84 11.23 -0.45
C GLU A 166 32.01 9.98 -1.33
N SER A 167 31.24 9.91 -2.42
CA SER A 167 31.42 8.92 -3.48
C SER A 167 32.70 9.21 -4.26
N ARG A 168 33.84 8.70 -3.78
CA ARG A 168 35.12 8.88 -4.47
C ARG A 168 35.22 7.93 -5.68
N SER A 169 35.18 8.51 -6.87
CA SER A 169 35.48 7.87 -8.15
C SER A 169 36.94 7.36 -8.24
N GLU A 170 37.06 6.07 -8.60
CA GLU A 170 38.18 5.16 -8.93
C GLU A 170 39.68 5.60 -9.01
N SER A 171 40.58 4.72 -8.52
CA SER A 171 41.79 4.29 -9.28
C SER A 171 42.39 2.92 -8.85
N THR A 172 42.18 1.90 -9.71
CA THR A 172 42.97 0.69 -10.10
C THR A 172 43.96 -0.12 -9.20
N LYS A 173 43.63 -1.45 -9.07
CA LYS A 173 44.43 -2.73 -9.09
C LYS A 173 45.14 -3.31 -7.81
N PRO A 174 45.35 -4.65 -7.69
CA PRO A 174 44.42 -5.79 -7.87
C PRO A 174 44.56 -6.91 -6.78
N SER A 175 43.46 -7.60 -6.42
CA SER A 175 43.50 -9.03 -5.99
C SER A 175 42.10 -9.69 -6.03
N SER A 176 41.94 -10.69 -6.89
CA SER A 176 40.79 -11.60 -7.04
C SER A 176 40.84 -12.77 -6.01
N PRO A 177 39.80 -13.65 -5.85
CA PRO A 177 38.54 -13.76 -6.60
C PRO A 177 37.21 -13.87 -5.80
N ASN A 178 36.14 -13.43 -6.49
CA ASN A 178 34.70 -13.74 -6.44
C ASN A 178 34.17 -14.96 -5.65
N ASN A 179 32.98 -14.81 -5.03
CA ASN A 179 31.73 -15.35 -5.60
C ASN A 179 30.43 -14.92 -4.88
N GLY A 180 29.40 -14.57 -5.67
CA GLY A 180 27.95 -14.64 -5.37
C GLY A 180 27.35 -13.38 -4.72
N GLY A 181 26.39 -12.63 -5.27
CA GLY A 181 25.51 -12.84 -6.42
C GLY A 181 24.04 -12.77 -6.00
N GLY A 182 23.32 -11.73 -6.43
CA GLY A 182 21.86 -11.57 -6.36
C GLY A 182 21.38 -10.70 -5.19
N GLY A 183 20.57 -9.65 -5.33
CA GLY A 183 19.70 -9.22 -6.43
C GLY A 183 18.24 -9.13 -5.94
N GLY A 184 17.62 -7.95 -6.08
CA GLY A 184 16.18 -7.69 -5.88
C GLY A 184 15.86 -7.07 -4.51
N GLY A 185 14.94 -6.13 -4.35
CA GLY A 185 13.92 -5.47 -5.20
C GLY A 185 13.24 -4.37 -4.32
N GLY A 186 12.62 -3.34 -4.93
CA GLY A 186 12.20 -2.05 -4.30
C GLY A 186 11.13 -2.14 -3.17
N GLY A 187 10.41 -1.10 -2.70
CA GLY A 187 9.84 0.19 -3.19
C GLY A 187 8.64 0.56 -2.28
N GLY A 188 7.80 1.58 -2.45
CA GLY A 188 7.67 2.76 -3.31
C GLY A 188 6.51 3.59 -2.68
N ALA A 189 6.69 4.89 -2.42
CA ALA A 189 5.68 5.74 -1.75
C ALA A 189 4.48 6.08 -2.67
N THR A 190 3.32 6.35 -2.06
CA THR A 190 1.99 6.19 -2.68
C THR A 190 1.26 7.49 -3.06
N GLY A 191 1.83 8.66 -2.78
CA GLY A 191 1.40 9.95 -3.34
C GLY A 191 0.09 10.58 -2.82
N GLU A 192 -0.67 9.93 -1.92
CA GLU A 192 -1.94 10.44 -1.39
C GLU A 192 -1.76 11.46 -0.25
N ALA A 193 -2.66 12.45 -0.17
CA ALA A 193 -2.69 13.41 0.94
C ALA A 193 -3.05 12.73 2.27
N PHE A 194 -2.19 12.90 3.29
CA PHE A 194 -2.36 12.28 4.61
C PHE A 194 -3.73 12.51 5.24
N GLU A 195 -4.29 13.72 5.09
CA GLU A 195 -5.59 14.09 5.65
C GLU A 195 -6.76 13.32 5.02
N ASN A 196 -6.59 12.90 3.76
CA ASN A 196 -7.58 12.13 3.02
C ASN A 196 -7.54 10.64 3.39
N ILE A 197 -6.49 10.17 4.05
CA ILE A 197 -6.36 8.76 4.45
C ILE A 197 -7.18 8.54 5.73
N LEU A 198 -8.14 7.62 5.65
CA LEU A 198 -8.96 7.15 6.77
C LEU A 198 -8.21 6.08 7.57
N VAL A 199 -7.66 5.08 6.88
CA VAL A 199 -6.86 4.00 7.49
C VAL A 199 -5.92 3.39 6.45
N LYS A 200 -4.85 2.76 6.91
CA LYS A 200 -3.96 1.95 6.09
C LYS A 200 -4.06 0.49 6.52
N ASP A 201 -4.11 -0.42 5.56
CA ASP A 201 -3.96 -1.85 5.80
C ASP A 201 -2.85 -2.38 4.90
N ALA A 202 -2.00 -3.26 5.42
CA ALA A 202 -0.82 -3.74 4.71
C ALA A 202 -0.58 -5.20 4.99
N ALA A 203 -0.21 -5.93 3.94
CA ALA A 203 0.11 -7.34 4.04
C ALA A 203 1.36 -7.64 3.22
N ALA A 204 2.07 -8.70 3.57
CA ALA A 204 3.22 -9.18 2.81
C ALA A 204 3.09 -10.67 2.56
N SER A 205 3.42 -11.09 1.34
CA SER A 205 3.36 -12.50 0.94
C SER A 205 4.54 -12.82 0.04
N ASN A 206 4.97 -14.08 0.05
CA ASN A 206 6.06 -14.54 -0.80
C ASN A 206 5.54 -14.87 -2.20
N VAL A 207 6.04 -14.15 -3.21
CA VAL A 207 5.64 -14.33 -4.60
C VAL A 207 6.59 -15.28 -5.33
N VAL A 208 6.02 -16.40 -5.79
CA VAL A 208 6.70 -17.45 -6.57
C VAL A 208 6.03 -17.55 -7.95
N ALA A 209 6.84 -17.72 -8.99
CA ALA A 209 6.39 -17.74 -10.38
C ALA A 209 5.27 -18.78 -10.62
N GLY A 210 4.15 -18.36 -11.18
CA GLY A 210 2.98 -19.19 -11.49
C GLY A 210 2.18 -19.70 -10.29
N VAL A 211 2.60 -19.38 -9.06
CA VAL A 211 1.90 -19.76 -7.83
C VAL A 211 1.00 -18.61 -7.38
N LEU A 212 -0.25 -18.93 -7.04
CA LEU A 212 -1.19 -17.94 -6.52
C LEU A 212 -0.72 -17.49 -5.13
N SER A 213 -0.39 -16.21 -5.03
CA SER A 213 -0.05 -15.54 -3.78
C SER A 213 -1.30 -14.81 -3.28
N ARG A 214 -1.58 -14.91 -1.99
CA ARG A 214 -2.76 -14.29 -1.36
C ARG A 214 -2.33 -13.40 -0.20
N TYR A 215 -3.03 -12.29 -0.08
CA TYR A 215 -2.91 -11.26 0.93
C TYR A 215 -4.28 -11.09 1.56
N ASP A 216 -4.41 -11.38 2.84
CA ASP A 216 -5.67 -11.24 3.58
C ASP A 216 -5.60 -9.97 4.45
N PHE A 217 -6.71 -9.25 4.49
CA PHE A 217 -6.86 -7.96 5.17
C PHE A 217 -7.99 -8.06 6.20
N SER A 218 -7.78 -7.43 7.35
CA SER A 218 -8.68 -7.56 8.50
C SER A 218 -8.91 -6.25 9.24
N GLU A 219 -8.35 -5.13 8.74
CA GLU A 219 -8.65 -3.81 9.26
C GLU A 219 -10.15 -3.52 9.13
N GLU A 220 -10.78 -3.08 10.22
CA GLU A 220 -12.24 -2.97 10.33
C GLU A 220 -12.83 -2.05 9.27
N LYS A 221 -12.15 -0.93 9.00
CA LYS A 221 -12.56 0.07 8.01
C LYS A 221 -12.14 -0.27 6.59
N CYS A 222 -11.36 -1.33 6.38
CA CYS A 222 -10.99 -1.84 5.07
C CYS A 222 -12.04 -2.86 4.61
N HIS A 223 -12.73 -2.57 3.51
CA HIS A 223 -13.72 -3.51 2.96
C HIS A 223 -13.15 -4.39 1.84
N ILE A 224 -11.83 -4.29 1.61
CA ILE A 224 -11.08 -5.32 0.89
C ILE A 224 -10.81 -6.47 1.85
N VAL A 225 -11.22 -7.68 1.47
CA VAL A 225 -11.02 -8.89 2.26
C VAL A 225 -9.71 -9.56 1.88
N TYR A 226 -9.39 -9.59 0.58
CA TYR A 226 -8.14 -10.14 0.11
C TYR A 226 -7.73 -9.57 -1.26
N ILE A 227 -6.43 -9.65 -1.54
CA ILE A 227 -5.85 -9.49 -2.88
C ILE A 227 -5.12 -10.78 -3.21
N GLN A 228 -5.25 -11.26 -4.44
CA GLN A 228 -4.49 -12.41 -4.91
C GLN A 228 -4.06 -12.27 -6.36
N PHE A 229 -2.91 -12.84 -6.68
CA PHE A 229 -2.38 -12.87 -8.04
C PHE A 229 -1.27 -13.92 -8.18
N LYS A 230 -0.90 -14.24 -9.42
CA LYS A 230 0.30 -15.03 -9.73
C LYS A 230 1.43 -14.11 -10.16
N GLY A 231 2.64 -14.37 -9.68
CA GLY A 231 3.83 -13.71 -10.21
C GLY A 231 4.25 -14.33 -11.53
N VAL A 232 4.68 -13.51 -12.49
CA VAL A 232 5.33 -13.99 -13.73
C VAL A 232 6.71 -14.60 -13.42
N SER A 233 7.38 -14.08 -12.39
CA SER A 233 8.70 -14.53 -11.92
C SER A 233 8.77 -14.56 -10.39
N ASN A 234 9.76 -15.27 -9.83
CA ASN A 234 10.03 -15.25 -8.39
C ASN A 234 10.45 -13.84 -7.96
N ALA A 235 9.82 -13.31 -6.91
CA ALA A 235 10.09 -11.96 -6.43
C ALA A 235 10.36 -11.87 -4.92
N GLY A 236 10.26 -12.99 -4.19
CA GLY A 236 10.48 -13.00 -2.75
C GLY A 236 9.30 -12.37 -2.00
N GLN A 237 9.56 -11.74 -0.86
CA GLN A 237 8.52 -11.07 -0.10
C GLN A 237 8.11 -9.77 -0.81
N ILE A 238 6.87 -9.71 -1.27
CA ILE A 238 6.25 -8.54 -1.89
C ILE A 238 5.18 -8.03 -0.94
N SER A 239 5.24 -6.74 -0.60
CA SER A 239 4.26 -6.05 0.24
C SER A 239 3.11 -5.49 -0.60
N THR A 240 1.96 -5.35 0.04
CA THR A 240 0.80 -4.61 -0.45
C THR A 240 0.42 -3.57 0.59
N LEU A 241 -0.01 -2.41 0.12
CA LEU A 241 -0.51 -1.32 0.95
C LEU A 241 -1.83 -0.84 0.38
N ILE A 242 -2.86 -0.86 1.22
CA ILE A 242 -4.17 -0.30 0.95
C ILE A 242 -4.31 0.98 1.79
N GLU A 243 -4.68 2.08 1.16
CA GLU A 243 -5.04 3.32 1.82
C GLU A 243 -6.54 3.53 1.61
N ILE A 244 -7.35 3.35 2.66
CA ILE A 244 -8.78 3.68 2.61
C ILE A 244 -8.93 5.18 2.78
N LEU A 245 -9.76 5.81 1.97
CA LEU A 245 -9.84 7.27 1.89
C LEU A 245 -11.17 7.79 2.39
N LYS A 246 -11.14 8.99 2.97
CA LYS A 246 -12.33 9.73 3.42
C LYS A 246 -13.10 10.28 2.24
N ASP A 247 -12.37 10.81 1.25
CA ASP A 247 -12.91 11.40 0.03
C ASP A 247 -12.22 10.79 -1.21
N THR A 248 -12.55 11.30 -2.39
CA THR A 248 -11.90 10.91 -3.64
C THR A 248 -10.39 11.11 -3.55
N SER A 249 -9.61 10.17 -4.09
CA SER A 249 -8.15 10.23 -4.11
C SER A 249 -7.62 11.53 -4.73
N THR A 250 -6.57 12.09 -4.15
CA THR A 250 -5.84 13.24 -4.72
C THR A 250 -5.03 12.87 -5.97
N LEU A 251 -4.92 11.58 -6.28
CA LEU A 251 -4.23 11.03 -7.45
C LEU A 251 -5.13 10.91 -8.69
N VAL A 252 -6.42 11.25 -8.54
CA VAL A 252 -7.38 11.25 -9.65
C VAL A 252 -7.90 12.65 -9.91
N ASP A 253 -8.32 12.91 -11.15
CA ASP A 253 -8.79 14.22 -11.59
C ASP A 253 -10.31 14.36 -11.70
N SER A 254 -11.05 13.28 -11.40
CA SER A 254 -12.50 13.21 -11.58
C SER A 254 -13.15 12.30 -10.53
N PRO A 255 -14.38 12.63 -10.08
CA PRO A 255 -15.13 11.77 -9.17
C PRO A 255 -15.54 10.46 -9.85
N ALA A 256 -15.65 9.41 -9.05
CA ALA A 256 -16.12 8.10 -9.48
C ALA A 256 -17.59 8.16 -9.96
N PRO A 257 -18.00 7.28 -10.90
CA PRO A 257 -19.40 7.12 -11.25
C PRO A 257 -20.24 6.57 -10.09
N GLY A 258 -21.50 6.99 -10.00
CA GLY A 258 -22.48 6.40 -9.10
C GLY A 258 -22.35 6.83 -7.64
N ILE A 259 -23.00 6.08 -6.76
CA ILE A 259 -22.98 6.28 -5.30
C ILE A 259 -21.77 5.53 -4.76
N VAL A 260 -20.84 6.26 -4.15
CA VAL A 260 -19.59 5.71 -3.61
C VAL A 260 -19.83 5.03 -2.27
N TYR A 261 -19.35 3.78 -2.16
CA TYR A 261 -19.29 3.04 -0.90
C TYR A 261 -17.94 3.24 -0.20
N GLN A 262 -16.83 3.12 -0.94
CA GLN A 262 -15.48 3.27 -0.38
C GLN A 262 -14.46 3.67 -1.44
N ASN A 263 -13.71 4.73 -1.17
CA ASN A 263 -12.54 5.15 -1.95
C ASN A 263 -11.27 4.51 -1.37
N MET A 264 -10.33 4.11 -2.22
CA MET A 264 -9.07 3.53 -1.76
C MET A 264 -7.94 3.68 -2.79
N ASN A 265 -6.69 3.66 -2.32
CA ASN A 265 -5.53 3.40 -3.17
C ASN A 265 -4.95 2.03 -2.81
N ILE A 266 -4.56 1.26 -3.81
CA ILE A 266 -3.92 -0.05 -3.61
C ILE A 266 -2.58 -0.06 -4.33
N TRP A 267 -1.56 -0.46 -3.59
CA TRP A 267 -0.18 -0.52 -4.05
C TRP A 267 0.36 -1.91 -3.79
N VAL A 268 0.99 -2.49 -4.80
CA VAL A 268 1.56 -3.82 -4.73
C VAL A 268 3.00 -3.76 -5.19
N GLY A 269 3.90 -4.24 -4.34
CA GLY A 269 5.33 -4.25 -4.61
C GLY A 269 5.93 -2.86 -4.67
N ASN A 270 6.67 -2.62 -5.74
CA ASN A 270 7.72 -1.62 -5.73
C ASN A 270 8.23 -1.21 -7.11
N ALA A 271 9.17 -0.27 -7.17
CA ALA A 271 9.83 0.13 -8.42
C ALA A 271 10.45 -1.03 -9.23
N ALA A 272 10.78 -2.16 -8.59
CA ALA A 272 11.29 -3.36 -9.24
C ALA A 272 10.24 -4.49 -9.41
N PHE A 273 9.00 -4.31 -8.94
CA PHE A 273 7.89 -5.26 -9.04
C PHE A 273 6.57 -4.49 -9.20
N GLY A 274 6.13 -4.34 -10.44
CA GLY A 274 4.89 -3.67 -10.79
C GLY A 274 3.93 -4.58 -11.56
N ASP A 275 2.85 -3.98 -12.07
CA ASP A 275 1.74 -4.67 -12.74
C ASP A 275 2.18 -5.59 -13.90
N ASP A 276 3.28 -5.26 -14.59
CA ASP A 276 3.85 -6.05 -15.69
C ASP A 276 4.36 -7.44 -15.27
N LYS A 277 4.48 -7.69 -13.96
CA LYS A 277 4.97 -8.95 -13.39
C LYS A 277 3.87 -9.76 -12.70
N ILE A 278 2.62 -9.37 -12.91
CA ILE A 278 1.46 -9.92 -12.23
C ILE A 278 0.48 -10.49 -13.26
N GLU A 279 -0.03 -11.68 -12.99
CA GLU A 279 -1.06 -12.37 -13.78
C GLU A 279 -2.25 -12.77 -12.90
N ASP A 280 -3.43 -12.87 -13.52
CA ASP A 280 -4.67 -13.32 -12.87
C ASP A 280 -5.00 -12.58 -11.56
N ALA A 281 -4.78 -11.26 -11.51
CA ALA A 281 -5.01 -10.47 -10.31
C ALA A 281 -6.51 -10.29 -9.99
N VAL A 282 -6.88 -10.57 -8.75
CA VAL A 282 -8.24 -10.50 -8.22
C VAL A 282 -8.24 -9.74 -6.90
N ILE A 283 -9.23 -8.86 -6.74
CA ILE A 283 -9.54 -8.16 -5.50
C ILE A 283 -10.87 -8.71 -4.98
N GLY A 284 -10.85 -9.30 -3.79
CA GLY A 284 -12.04 -9.73 -3.06
C GLY A 284 -12.46 -8.66 -2.07
N PHE A 285 -13.72 -8.24 -2.13
CA PHE A 285 -14.25 -7.16 -1.28
C PHE A 285 -15.67 -7.46 -0.81
N ARG A 286 -16.13 -6.71 0.17
CA ARG A 286 -17.47 -6.86 0.75
C ARG A 286 -18.22 -5.53 0.79
N VAL A 287 -19.55 -5.59 0.71
CA VAL A 287 -20.44 -4.43 0.81
C VAL A 287 -21.52 -4.70 1.85
N SER A 288 -21.74 -3.74 2.75
CA SER A 288 -22.75 -3.82 3.80
C SER A 288 -24.16 -3.91 3.22
N LYS A 289 -24.95 -4.88 3.71
CA LYS A 289 -26.37 -5.01 3.36
C LYS A 289 -27.20 -3.83 3.85
N GLU A 290 -26.81 -3.21 4.95
CA GLU A 290 -27.44 -1.99 5.47
C GLU A 290 -27.27 -0.84 4.46
N TRP A 291 -26.03 -0.59 4.01
CA TRP A 291 -25.76 0.46 3.01
C TRP A 291 -26.50 0.23 1.69
N LEU A 292 -26.58 -1.03 1.23
CA LEU A 292 -27.35 -1.38 0.04
C LEU A 292 -28.84 -1.03 0.21
N SER A 293 -29.42 -1.39 1.35
CA SER A 293 -30.83 -1.11 1.67
C SER A 293 -31.10 0.38 1.80
N GLU A 294 -30.25 1.12 2.52
CA GLU A 294 -30.39 2.56 2.75
C GLU A 294 -30.35 3.38 1.46
N ASN A 295 -29.58 2.92 0.48
CA ASN A 295 -29.42 3.60 -0.80
C ASN A 295 -30.30 3.02 -1.92
N GLY A 296 -31.12 2.00 -1.64
CA GLY A 296 -31.97 1.34 -2.64
C GLY A 296 -31.17 0.66 -3.77
N ILE A 297 -29.99 0.15 -3.45
CA ILE A 297 -29.01 -0.39 -4.40
C ILE A 297 -29.17 -1.91 -4.51
N GLY A 298 -29.39 -2.41 -5.72
CA GLY A 298 -29.36 -3.84 -6.01
C GLY A 298 -27.93 -4.36 -6.13
N THR A 299 -27.66 -5.59 -5.68
CA THR A 299 -26.32 -6.20 -5.74
C THR A 299 -25.74 -6.26 -7.16
N SER A 300 -26.57 -6.36 -8.19
CA SER A 300 -26.15 -6.35 -9.59
C SER A 300 -25.62 -5.01 -10.10
N SER A 301 -25.81 -3.92 -9.35
CA SER A 301 -25.32 -2.59 -9.70
C SER A 301 -23.96 -2.25 -9.06
N ILE A 302 -23.46 -3.11 -8.17
CA ILE A 302 -22.15 -2.95 -7.52
C ILE A 302 -21.04 -3.29 -8.49
N ALA A 303 -20.05 -2.40 -8.55
CA ALA A 303 -18.81 -2.67 -9.27
C ALA A 303 -17.59 -2.02 -8.57
N LEU A 304 -16.43 -2.66 -8.75
CA LEU A 304 -15.15 -2.04 -8.47
C LEU A 304 -14.70 -1.26 -9.71
N TYR A 305 -14.29 -0.01 -9.52
CA TYR A 305 -13.71 0.81 -10.59
C TYR A 305 -12.24 1.05 -10.30
N ARG A 306 -11.44 1.01 -11.36
CA ARG A 306 -10.00 1.30 -11.36
C ARG A 306 -9.75 2.60 -12.08
N TYR A 307 -9.04 3.54 -11.44
CA TYR A 307 -8.60 4.74 -12.14
C TYR A 307 -7.30 4.47 -12.90
N SER A 308 -7.35 4.59 -14.22
CA SER A 308 -6.17 4.47 -15.08
C SER A 308 -6.36 5.18 -16.40
N ASP A 309 -5.26 5.67 -16.98
CA ASP A 309 -5.26 6.43 -18.23
C ASP A 309 -6.18 7.67 -18.19
N GLY A 310 -6.22 8.34 -17.04
CA GLY A 310 -6.98 9.57 -16.84
C GLY A 310 -8.50 9.37 -16.69
N LYS A 311 -8.97 8.15 -16.39
CA LYS A 311 -10.41 7.84 -16.27
C LYS A 311 -10.70 6.68 -15.35
N TRP A 312 -11.93 6.63 -14.84
CA TRP A 312 -12.48 5.48 -14.14
C TRP A 312 -12.89 4.37 -15.12
N ASN A 313 -12.38 3.16 -14.93
CA ASN A 313 -12.68 1.99 -15.72
C ASN A 313 -13.40 0.97 -14.84
N GLN A 314 -14.62 0.57 -15.22
CA GLN A 314 -15.38 -0.47 -14.51
C GLN A 314 -14.69 -1.82 -14.69
N LEU A 315 -14.49 -2.56 -13.59
CA LEU A 315 -13.96 -3.92 -13.62
C LEU A 315 -15.07 -4.95 -13.65
N SER A 316 -14.78 -6.11 -14.26
CA SER A 316 -15.68 -7.26 -14.25
C SER A 316 -15.84 -7.76 -12.81
N THR A 317 -17.00 -7.49 -12.22
CA THR A 317 -17.31 -7.76 -10.81
C THR A 317 -18.40 -8.83 -10.73
N ILE A 318 -18.21 -9.83 -9.88
CA ILE A 318 -19.19 -10.91 -9.63
C ILE A 318 -19.50 -11.01 -8.14
N ASN A 319 -20.77 -11.24 -7.80
CA ASN A 319 -21.16 -11.66 -6.45
C ASN A 319 -20.78 -13.14 -6.28
N ILE A 320 -20.05 -13.44 -5.20
CA ILE A 320 -19.52 -14.78 -4.92
C ILE A 320 -20.14 -15.44 -3.69
N ASP A 321 -20.61 -14.66 -2.71
CA ASP A 321 -21.15 -15.16 -1.45
C ASP A 321 -21.93 -14.06 -0.71
N GLU A 322 -22.73 -14.47 0.27
CA GLU A 322 -23.47 -13.57 1.15
C GLU A 322 -23.61 -14.14 2.57
N ASP A 323 -23.41 -13.28 3.57
CA ASP A 323 -23.72 -13.61 4.98
C ASP A 323 -24.85 -12.73 5.52
N SER A 324 -25.02 -12.68 6.85
CA SER A 324 -26.07 -11.87 7.49
C SER A 324 -25.85 -10.36 7.38
N GLU A 325 -24.61 -9.90 7.21
CA GLU A 325 -24.22 -8.49 7.27
C GLU A 325 -23.71 -7.96 5.94
N TYR A 326 -23.06 -8.80 5.13
CA TYR A 326 -22.34 -8.41 3.93
C TYR A 326 -22.70 -9.25 2.70
N VAL A 327 -22.50 -8.63 1.54
CA VAL A 327 -22.42 -9.30 0.23
C VAL A 327 -20.96 -9.27 -0.23
N TYR A 328 -20.44 -10.40 -0.68
CA TYR A 328 -19.04 -10.56 -1.08
C TYR A 328 -18.91 -10.60 -2.60
N PHE A 329 -17.90 -9.92 -3.10
CA PHE A 329 -17.64 -9.76 -4.53
C PHE A 329 -16.18 -10.04 -4.87
N GLU A 330 -15.96 -10.47 -6.10
CA GLU A 330 -14.64 -10.53 -6.72
C GLU A 330 -14.61 -9.67 -7.98
N ALA A 331 -13.52 -8.92 -8.14
CA ALA A 331 -13.23 -8.18 -9.36
C ALA A 331 -11.84 -8.51 -9.89
N GLY A 332 -11.76 -8.86 -11.18
CA GLY A 332 -10.49 -9.02 -11.89
C GLY A 332 -9.90 -7.66 -12.25
N THR A 333 -8.61 -7.45 -12.00
CA THR A 333 -7.93 -6.17 -12.28
C THR A 333 -6.68 -6.37 -13.13
N PRO A 334 -6.41 -5.49 -14.12
CA PRO A 334 -5.19 -5.56 -14.94
C PRO A 334 -3.95 -4.95 -14.23
N GLY A 335 -4.14 -4.35 -13.05
CA GLY A 335 -3.08 -3.66 -12.33
C GLY A 335 -3.59 -2.93 -11.10
N PHE A 336 -2.72 -2.28 -10.35
CA PHE A 336 -3.05 -1.58 -9.11
C PHE A 336 -2.92 -0.06 -9.27
N SER A 337 -3.78 0.69 -8.58
CA SER A 337 -3.98 2.14 -8.75
C SER A 337 -4.93 2.65 -7.66
N PRO A 338 -5.43 3.89 -7.74
CA PRO A 338 -6.67 4.27 -7.06
C PRO A 338 -7.85 3.41 -7.54
N PHE A 339 -8.71 3.02 -6.60
CA PHE A 339 -9.92 2.25 -6.78
C PHE A 339 -11.10 2.85 -6.01
N VAL A 340 -12.30 2.46 -6.42
CA VAL A 340 -13.54 2.82 -5.73
C VAL A 340 -14.58 1.72 -5.88
N ILE A 341 -15.22 1.37 -4.77
CA ILE A 341 -16.43 0.54 -4.77
C ILE A 341 -17.62 1.49 -4.90
N SER A 342 -18.45 1.30 -5.92
CA SER A 342 -19.62 2.16 -6.15
C SER A 342 -20.77 1.39 -6.80
N ALA A 343 -21.94 2.00 -6.78
CA ALA A 343 -23.12 1.53 -7.51
C ALA A 343 -23.64 2.59 -8.48
N VAL A 344 -23.83 2.21 -9.74
CA VAL A 344 -24.52 3.05 -10.72
C VAL A 344 -25.97 2.60 -10.77
N VAL A 345 -26.86 3.45 -10.26
CA VAL A 345 -28.31 3.24 -10.37
C VAL A 345 -28.73 3.81 -11.72
N GLU A 346 -29.14 2.94 -12.64
CA GLU A 346 -29.80 3.36 -13.88
C GLU A 346 -31.11 4.10 -13.50
N GLU A 347 -31.21 5.39 -13.79
CA GLU A 347 -32.47 6.15 -13.67
C GLU A 347 -33.50 5.59 -14.66
N GLY A 348 -34.20 4.53 -14.27
CA GLY A 348 -35.17 3.87 -15.14
C GLY A 348 -36.17 2.92 -14.48
N ASN A 349 -35.92 2.45 -13.25
CA ASN A 349 -36.82 1.52 -12.57
C ASN A 349 -37.14 1.96 -11.13
N VAL A 350 -37.70 3.16 -10.98
CA VAL A 350 -38.56 3.44 -9.81
C VAL A 350 -39.87 2.67 -10.00
N MET A 351 -39.89 1.40 -9.57
CA MET A 351 -41.14 0.82 -9.11
C MET A 351 -41.46 1.48 -7.78
N ASP A 352 -42.30 2.51 -7.88
CA ASP A 352 -43.13 3.06 -6.83
C ASP A 352 -43.65 1.92 -5.93
N SER A 353 -43.08 1.83 -4.74
CA SER A 353 -43.69 1.15 -3.61
C SER A 353 -43.82 2.16 -2.48
N THR A 354 -44.68 3.14 -2.71
CA THR A 354 -45.41 3.78 -1.62
C THR A 354 -46.25 2.70 -0.94
N LEU A 355 -45.74 2.14 0.15
CA LEU A 355 -46.55 1.40 1.14
C LEU A 355 -47.40 2.42 1.90
N PRO A 356 -48.75 2.40 1.80
CA PRO A 356 -49.59 3.10 2.74
C PRO A 356 -49.67 2.27 4.01
N SER A 357 -49.33 2.90 5.13
CA SER A 357 -49.69 2.42 6.47
C SER A 357 -51.22 2.36 6.58
N GLU A 358 -51.79 1.17 6.78
CA GLU A 358 -53.17 1.05 7.25
C GLU A 358 -53.19 0.59 8.71
N GLU A 359 -53.78 1.44 9.54
CA GLU A 359 -54.14 1.14 10.92
C GLU A 359 -55.21 0.06 10.99
N VAL A 360 -55.07 -0.77 12.02
CA VAL A 360 -56.01 -1.83 12.41
C VAL A 360 -57.32 -1.23 12.92
N SER A 361 -58.43 -1.55 12.26
CA SER A 361 -59.76 -1.53 12.90
C SER A 361 -60.52 -2.82 12.57
N LYS A 362 -60.87 -3.57 13.63
CA LYS A 362 -61.67 -4.79 13.58
C LYS A 362 -63.15 -4.46 13.39
N GLU A 363 -63.81 -5.11 12.44
CA GLU A 363 -65.25 -5.37 12.49
C GLU A 363 -65.54 -6.74 11.86
N TYR A 364 -66.30 -7.57 12.60
CA TYR A 364 -66.78 -8.89 12.20
C TYR A 364 -68.10 -8.75 11.45
N VAL A 365 -68.34 -9.48 10.34
CA VAL A 365 -69.57 -10.26 10.08
C VAL A 365 -69.26 -11.44 9.12
N GLU A 366 -69.95 -12.52 9.43
CA GLU A 366 -70.01 -13.93 9.03
C GLU A 366 -70.45 -14.31 7.60
N ASN A 367 -70.23 -15.61 7.32
CA ASN A 367 -70.85 -16.54 6.35
C ASN A 367 -70.24 -16.64 4.95
N GLU A 368 -70.11 -17.79 4.29
CA GLU A 368 -70.21 -19.25 4.57
C GLU A 368 -69.79 -19.93 3.24
N ASP A 369 -69.10 -21.08 3.34
CA ASP A 369 -69.00 -22.23 2.40
C ASP A 369 -68.53 -22.01 0.93
N VAL A 370 -67.78 -22.88 0.25
CA VAL A 370 -67.78 -24.35 0.13
C VAL A 370 -66.39 -24.83 -0.39
N GLU A 371 -66.08 -26.08 -0.03
CA GLU A 371 -65.15 -27.11 -0.55
C GLU A 371 -64.87 -27.05 -2.08
N ASP A 372 -63.88 -27.68 -2.73
CA ASP A 372 -63.13 -28.91 -2.51
C ASP A 372 -61.99 -29.02 -3.58
N ASP A 373 -61.04 -29.88 -3.26
CA ASP A 373 -60.31 -30.82 -4.12
C ASP A 373 -59.13 -30.44 -5.06
N SER A 374 -58.22 -31.41 -4.99
CA SER A 374 -56.93 -31.76 -5.57
C SER A 374 -56.66 -31.57 -7.07
N GLY A 375 -55.37 -31.71 -7.41
CA GLY A 375 -54.97 -32.50 -8.58
C GLY A 375 -54.00 -31.82 -9.57
N THR A 376 -52.71 -32.07 -9.34
CA THR A 376 -51.68 -32.54 -10.29
C THR A 376 -51.64 -32.04 -11.76
N GLU A 377 -50.48 -31.49 -12.11
CA GLU A 377 -49.74 -31.44 -13.39
C GLU A 377 -50.48 -31.54 -14.74
N SER A 378 -50.17 -30.62 -15.67
CA SER A 378 -49.27 -30.93 -16.79
C SER A 378 -49.22 -29.85 -17.88
N ASN A 379 -48.06 -29.83 -18.55
CA ASN A 379 -47.85 -29.57 -19.97
C ASN A 379 -47.60 -28.14 -20.53
N THR A 380 -46.30 -27.97 -20.80
CA THR A 380 -45.68 -27.64 -22.10
C THR A 380 -45.68 -26.20 -22.61
N ILE A 381 -44.46 -25.67 -22.61
CA ILE A 381 -43.89 -24.71 -23.58
C ILE A 381 -43.60 -25.46 -24.91
N PRO A 382 -43.72 -24.82 -26.08
CA PRO A 382 -42.86 -25.19 -27.20
C PRO A 382 -42.21 -24.02 -27.96
N GLY A 383 -40.92 -24.19 -28.25
CA GLY A 383 -40.17 -23.52 -29.32
C GLY A 383 -38.85 -22.89 -28.84
N PHE A 384 -37.65 -23.22 -29.32
CA PHE A 384 -37.24 -23.99 -30.49
C PHE A 384 -35.78 -24.49 -30.34
N SER A 385 -35.55 -25.68 -30.91
CA SER A 385 -34.33 -26.25 -31.52
C SER A 385 -33.03 -26.39 -30.67
N VAL A 386 -32.54 -27.59 -30.33
CA VAL A 386 -32.07 -28.74 -31.16
C VAL A 386 -30.78 -28.43 -31.92
N PHE A 387 -29.66 -29.15 -31.92
CA PHE A 387 -29.07 -30.41 -31.37
C PHE A 387 -27.53 -30.18 -31.50
N LEU A 388 -26.59 -30.92 -30.90
CA LEU A 388 -26.18 -32.31 -31.16
C LEU A 388 -25.03 -32.55 -30.13
N THR A 389 -25.16 -33.38 -29.09
CA THR A 389 -24.89 -34.85 -29.03
C THR A 389 -23.63 -35.26 -29.80
N GLY A 390 -22.71 -36.06 -29.27
CA GLY A 390 -22.70 -37.02 -28.15
C GLY A 390 -21.24 -37.48 -27.95
N VAL A 391 -20.82 -38.42 -27.11
CA VAL A 391 -21.32 -39.70 -26.54
C VAL A 391 -19.97 -40.44 -26.34
N VAL A 392 -19.63 -41.26 -25.34
CA VAL A 392 -20.26 -41.86 -24.17
C VAL A 392 -19.11 -42.52 -23.39
N LEU A 393 -19.28 -42.57 -22.08
CA LEU A 393 -18.53 -43.35 -21.10
C LEU A 393 -19.14 -44.76 -21.03
N VAL A 394 -18.42 -45.85 -21.35
CA VAL A 394 -18.85 -47.24 -21.02
C VAL A 394 -17.65 -48.18 -20.76
N THR A 395 -17.53 -48.55 -19.47
CA THR A 395 -17.21 -49.86 -18.84
C THR A 395 -15.85 -50.56 -18.98
N ILE A 396 -15.13 -50.60 -17.85
CA ILE A 396 -14.87 -51.76 -16.97
C ILE A 396 -14.90 -53.18 -17.60
N ILE A 397 -13.72 -53.82 -17.54
CA ILE A 397 -13.38 -55.25 -17.35
C ILE A 397 -13.86 -56.27 -18.40
N SER A 398 -12.89 -56.86 -19.14
CA SER A 398 -12.69 -58.31 -19.21
C SER A 398 -11.42 -58.75 -19.95
N PHE A 399 -10.69 -59.66 -19.30
CA PHE A 399 -9.83 -60.70 -19.85
C PHE A 399 -8.39 -60.40 -20.32
N LEU A 400 -7.49 -60.52 -19.32
CA LEU A 400 -6.34 -61.42 -19.39
C LEU A 400 -6.64 -62.71 -20.18
N LYS A 401 -6.09 -62.82 -21.39
CA LYS A 401 -5.71 -64.13 -21.96
C LYS A 401 -4.57 -63.95 -22.97
N GLY A 402 -3.36 -63.93 -22.43
CA GLY A 402 -2.11 -64.03 -23.19
C GLY A 402 -1.15 -64.96 -22.45
N ARG A 403 -1.35 -66.27 -22.63
CA ARG A 403 -0.35 -67.34 -22.43
C ARG A 403 -0.75 -68.49 -23.36
N GLU A 404 -0.14 -68.49 -24.55
CA GLU A 404 0.69 -69.61 -24.96
C GLU A 404 2.13 -69.11 -25.06
#